data_AF-A0A2U8WAF9-F1
#
_entry.id   AF-A0A2U8WAF9-F1
#
_cell.length_a   1.000
_cell.length_b   1.000
_cell.length_c   1.000
_cell.angle_alpha   90.00
_cell.angle_beta   90.00
_cell.angle_gamma   90.00
#
_symmetry.space_group_name_H-M   'P 1'
#
loop_
_entity.id
_entity.type
_entity.pdbx_description
1 polymer ?
#
loop_
_entity_poly.entity_id
_entity_poly.type
_entity_poly.pdbx_seq_one_letter_code
_entity_poly.pdbx_strand_id
1 'polypeptide(L)'
;MSLIGLLLFTLGASFILFWLSRGRKILCVQRSIDGPGQLLPCPMSNPDWKAISMTALELAQANLLSPAVLCFALGAVAAIARSDLRLPEGVFAALSMYLMVSIGLRGGAELRDADLAQVVVPMVGALGLCCLIPLWSYAALRRFGGLSVENAAALAAHYGSVSAVTFAAVTTMLDRQAIPYEGYAAALLATMEVPAIVVAIALVRLAQAAATHSVMVGQSGALTVGGFPFRPNADQPSVLAEVLSSKSIVLLAGGLAIGALVGPAGLTKVKPFFADLFPGALCLFLLELGRQAASRWGHFDRSGPF
;
A
#
# COMPACT_ATOMS: atom_id res chain seq x y z
N MET A 1 -12.02 -11.92 -15.03
CA MET A 1 -12.05 -11.17 -13.75
C MET A 1 -13.49 -11.10 -13.26
N SER A 2 -13.90 -11.99 -12.36
CA SER A 2 -15.31 -12.08 -11.93
C SER A 2 -15.72 -10.86 -11.10
N LEU A 3 -16.97 -10.40 -11.25
CA LEU A 3 -17.58 -9.28 -10.51
C LEU A 3 -17.33 -9.36 -8.99
N ILE A 4 -17.18 -10.57 -8.45
CA ILE A 4 -16.92 -10.86 -7.04
C ILE A 4 -15.52 -10.39 -6.58
N GLY A 5 -14.49 -10.52 -7.42
CA GLY A 5 -13.15 -10.02 -7.11
C GLY A 5 -13.09 -8.49 -7.11
N LEU A 6 -13.86 -7.85 -8.00
CA LEU A 6 -14.03 -6.39 -8.06
C LEU A 6 -14.86 -5.88 -6.87
N LEU A 7 -15.84 -6.64 -6.40
CA LEU A 7 -16.65 -6.39 -5.20
C LEU A 7 -15.84 -6.50 -3.91
N LEU A 8 -14.95 -7.50 -3.80
CA LEU A 8 -14.06 -7.63 -2.64
C LEU A 8 -12.99 -6.53 -2.60
N PHE A 9 -12.46 -6.14 -3.77
CA PHE A 9 -11.55 -5.00 -3.90
C PHE A 9 -12.21 -3.66 -3.55
N THR A 10 -13.45 -3.44 -4.01
CA THR A 10 -14.21 -2.24 -3.66
C THR A 10 -14.63 -2.23 -2.19
N LEU A 11 -14.89 -3.36 -1.54
CA LEU A 11 -15.18 -3.39 -0.09
C LEU A 11 -13.96 -3.00 0.77
N GLY A 12 -12.75 -3.45 0.41
CA GLY A 12 -11.52 -3.05 1.11
C GLY A 12 -11.15 -1.58 0.92
N ALA A 13 -11.24 -1.06 -0.31
CA ALA A 13 -11.00 0.35 -0.62
C ALA A 13 -12.10 1.27 -0.05
N SER A 14 -13.36 0.81 -0.04
CA SER A 14 -14.48 1.55 0.56
C SER A 14 -14.36 1.64 2.07
N PHE A 15 -13.75 0.66 2.74
CA PHE A 15 -13.53 0.72 4.18
C PHE A 15 -12.46 1.76 4.57
N ILE A 16 -11.37 1.88 3.79
CA ILE A 16 -10.35 2.92 3.97
C ILE A 16 -10.95 4.31 3.72
N LEU A 17 -11.75 4.48 2.66
CA LEU A 17 -12.46 5.73 2.38
C LEU A 17 -13.56 6.04 3.41
N PHE A 18 -14.26 5.04 3.94
CA PHE A 18 -15.25 5.18 5.02
C PHE A 18 -14.58 5.55 6.35
N TRP A 19 -13.40 5.00 6.64
CA TRP A 19 -12.60 5.31 7.82
C TRP A 19 -12.01 6.73 7.74
N LEU A 20 -11.43 7.13 6.60
CA LEU A 20 -11.04 8.52 6.31
C LEU A 20 -12.24 9.48 6.41
N SER A 21 -13.44 9.02 6.03
CA SER A 21 -14.66 9.83 6.13
C SER A 21 -15.13 10.06 7.57
N ARG A 22 -14.97 9.08 8.46
CA ARG A 22 -15.33 9.21 9.90
C ARG A 22 -14.23 9.79 10.78
N GLY A 23 -12.96 9.72 10.37
CA GLY A 23 -11.82 10.33 11.09
C GLY A 23 -11.87 11.86 11.15
N ARG A 24 -12.57 12.50 10.20
CA ARG A 24 -12.73 13.97 10.11
C ARG A 24 -13.47 14.64 11.28
N LYS A 25 -14.03 13.88 12.22
CA LYS A 25 -14.69 14.44 13.41
C LYS A 25 -13.79 14.56 14.64
N ILE A 26 -12.56 14.05 14.61
CA ILE A 26 -11.74 13.92 15.82
C ILE A 26 -10.41 14.65 15.61
N LEU A 27 -10.34 15.83 16.24
CA LEU A 27 -9.15 16.65 16.54
C LEU A 27 -8.41 17.35 15.39
N CYS A 28 -8.82 18.59 15.14
CA CYS A 28 -7.96 19.62 14.56
C CYS A 28 -7.36 20.44 15.73
N VAL A 29 -6.10 20.16 16.10
CA VAL A 29 -5.30 21.04 16.98
C VAL A 29 -4.01 21.34 16.22
N GLN A 30 -4.00 22.46 15.50
CA GLN A 30 -2.81 22.95 14.82
C GLN A 30 -2.07 23.88 15.79
N ARG A 31 -0.87 23.48 16.23
CA ARG A 31 -0.01 24.31 17.09
C ARG A 31 0.94 25.10 16.21
N SER A 32 0.75 26.43 16.17
CA SER A 32 1.66 27.37 15.49
C SER A 32 3.01 27.41 16.20
N ILE A 33 4.08 27.09 15.49
CA ILE A 33 5.46 27.42 15.85
C ILE A 33 5.65 28.86 15.36
N ASP A 34 5.46 29.87 16.24
CA ASP A 34 6.03 31.23 16.18
C ASP A 34 5.19 32.22 17.03
N GLY A 35 5.80 32.79 18.08
CA GLY A 35 5.41 34.10 18.67
C GLY A 35 4.05 34.23 19.40
N PRO A 36 3.85 35.27 20.23
CA PRO A 36 2.75 35.31 21.19
C PRO A 36 1.43 35.76 20.57
N GLY A 37 0.40 34.92 20.68
CA GLY A 37 -0.95 35.40 20.97
C GLY A 37 -1.77 36.00 19.83
N GLN A 38 -1.73 35.45 18.62
CA GLN A 38 -2.84 35.63 17.67
C GLN A 38 -3.50 34.28 17.35
N LEU A 39 -4.68 34.07 17.96
CA LEU A 39 -5.66 33.07 17.54
C LEU A 39 -6.13 33.44 16.13
N LEU A 40 -5.46 32.92 15.10
CA LEU A 40 -6.05 32.92 13.76
C LEU A 40 -7.32 32.06 13.83
N PRO A 41 -8.50 32.59 13.45
CA PRO A 41 -9.72 31.81 13.46
C PRO A 41 -9.55 30.60 12.55
N CYS A 42 -9.94 29.41 13.03
CA CYS A 42 -10.15 28.25 12.17
C CYS A 42 -10.98 28.69 10.96
N PRO A 43 -10.64 28.28 9.72
CA PRO A 43 -11.51 28.47 8.57
C PRO A 43 -12.68 27.48 8.68
N MET A 44 -13.47 27.59 9.75
CA MET A 44 -14.67 26.78 10.00
C MET A 44 -15.84 27.64 10.48
N SER A 45 -15.75 28.97 10.36
CA SER A 45 -16.91 29.87 10.49
C SER A 45 -17.46 30.34 9.14
N ASN A 46 -16.89 29.91 8.01
CA ASN A 46 -17.47 30.22 6.70
C ASN A 46 -18.37 29.05 6.25
N PRO A 47 -19.65 29.26 5.85
CA PRO A 47 -20.57 28.18 5.43
C PRO A 47 -20.23 27.54 4.07
N ASP A 48 -18.97 27.63 3.63
CA ASP A 48 -18.51 27.37 2.27
C ASP A 48 -18.04 25.91 2.02
N TRP A 49 -18.47 24.93 2.81
CA TRP A 49 -18.34 23.52 2.37
C TRP A 49 -19.19 23.23 1.13
N LYS A 50 -20.21 24.06 0.87
CA LYS A 50 -20.93 24.08 -0.41
C LYS A 50 -20.12 24.66 -1.57
N ALA A 51 -19.07 25.45 -1.30
CA ALA A 51 -18.23 26.04 -2.35
C ALA A 51 -17.16 25.06 -2.88
N ILE A 52 -16.92 23.94 -2.19
CA ILE A 52 -16.16 22.80 -2.74
C ILE A 52 -17.16 21.72 -3.19
N SER A 53 -18.22 22.09 -3.92
CA SER A 53 -19.01 21.11 -4.66
C SER A 53 -18.34 20.86 -6.01
N MET A 54 -17.11 20.34 -6.02
CA MET A 54 -16.61 19.74 -7.25
C MET A 54 -17.58 18.61 -7.60
N THR A 55 -18.19 18.68 -8.77
CA THR A 55 -19.09 17.63 -9.22
C THR A 55 -18.31 16.31 -9.29
N ALA A 56 -19.00 15.17 -9.09
CA ALA A 56 -18.34 13.86 -9.21
C ALA A 56 -17.59 13.70 -10.55
N LEU A 57 -18.09 14.38 -11.60
CA LEU A 57 -17.47 14.45 -12.91
C LEU A 57 -16.16 15.25 -12.91
N GLU A 58 -16.11 16.41 -12.26
CA GLU A 58 -14.87 17.20 -12.15
C GLU A 58 -13.79 16.45 -11.35
N LEU A 59 -14.17 15.74 -10.28
CA LEU A 59 -13.24 14.91 -9.52
C LEU A 59 -12.74 13.72 -10.35
N ALA A 60 -13.62 13.07 -11.11
CA ALA A 60 -13.24 12.01 -12.02
C ALA A 60 -12.29 12.51 -13.12
N GLN A 61 -12.59 13.68 -13.70
CA GLN A 61 -11.76 14.32 -14.72
C GLN A 61 -10.38 14.67 -14.17
N ALA A 62 -10.29 15.26 -12.98
CA ALA A 62 -9.03 15.60 -12.34
C ALA A 62 -8.15 14.37 -12.06
N ASN A 63 -8.76 13.23 -11.69
CA ASN A 63 -8.05 11.97 -11.46
C ASN A 63 -7.59 11.29 -12.75
N LEU A 64 -8.50 11.17 -13.73
CA LEU A 64 -8.22 10.50 -15.01
C LEU A 64 -7.22 11.29 -15.87
N LEU A 65 -7.27 12.62 -15.80
CA LEU A 65 -6.35 13.50 -16.53
C LEU A 65 -5.09 13.85 -15.72
N SER A 66 -4.83 13.14 -14.62
CA SER A 66 -3.58 13.30 -13.89
C SER A 66 -2.40 12.78 -14.74
N PRO A 67 -1.24 13.47 -14.76
CA PRO A 67 -0.05 13.02 -15.50
C PRO A 67 0.33 11.56 -15.27
N ALA A 68 0.21 11.09 -14.02
CA ALA A 68 0.51 9.72 -13.62
C ALA A 68 -0.39 8.69 -14.35
N VAL A 69 -1.70 8.95 -14.38
CA VAL A 69 -2.70 8.10 -15.07
C VAL A 69 -2.55 8.21 -16.59
N LEU A 70 -2.28 9.41 -17.12
CA LEU A 70 -2.04 9.60 -18.55
C LEU A 70 -0.76 8.90 -19.03
N CYS A 71 0.31 8.89 -18.23
CA CYS A 71 1.51 8.10 -18.53
C CYS A 71 1.20 6.60 -18.52
N PHE A 72 0.42 6.10 -17.55
CA PHE A 72 -0.04 4.70 -17.57
C PHE A 72 -0.82 4.38 -18.86
N ALA A 73 -1.77 5.25 -19.23
CA ALA A 73 -2.56 5.08 -20.45
C ALA A 73 -1.68 5.12 -21.71
N LEU A 74 -0.72 6.05 -21.77
CA LEU A 74 0.27 6.12 -22.86
C LEU A 74 1.07 4.83 -22.98
N GLY A 75 1.50 4.25 -21.86
CA GLY A 75 2.21 2.97 -21.84
C GLY A 75 1.37 1.83 -22.39
N ALA A 76 0.10 1.78 -21.98
CA ALA A 76 -0.85 0.79 -22.48
C ALA A 76 -1.08 0.95 -23.99
N VAL A 77 -1.32 2.18 -24.47
CA VAL A 77 -1.47 2.49 -25.90
C VAL A 77 -0.20 2.14 -26.68
N ALA A 78 0.98 2.44 -26.15
CA ALA A 78 2.26 2.10 -26.77
C ALA A 78 2.43 0.59 -26.94
N ALA A 79 2.05 -0.20 -25.93
CA ALA A 79 2.08 -1.66 -26.03
C ALA A 79 1.12 -2.20 -27.10
N ILE A 80 -0.10 -1.65 -27.17
CA ILE A 80 -1.12 -2.05 -28.16
C ILE A 80 -0.68 -1.68 -29.57
N ALA A 81 -0.11 -0.48 -29.73
CA ALA A 81 0.46 0.00 -31.00
C ALA A 81 1.76 -0.73 -31.39
N ARG A 82 2.25 -1.68 -30.58
CA ARG A 82 3.53 -2.38 -30.75
C ARG A 82 4.72 -1.43 -30.87
N SER A 83 4.67 -0.30 -30.19
CA SER A 83 5.76 0.66 -30.10
C SER A 83 6.93 0.07 -29.30
N ASP A 84 8.15 0.48 -29.64
CA ASP A 84 9.39 0.13 -28.92
C ASP A 84 9.62 1.01 -27.67
N LEU A 85 8.56 1.64 -27.16
CA LEU A 85 8.59 2.37 -25.90
C LEU A 85 8.73 1.39 -24.75
N ARG A 86 9.95 0.89 -24.50
CA ARG A 86 10.29 -0.03 -23.41
C ARG A 86 11.34 0.62 -22.52
N LEU A 87 11.04 0.75 -21.23
CA LEU A 87 12.08 1.16 -20.29
C LEU A 87 13.02 -0.03 -20.03
N PRO A 88 14.35 0.17 -20.10
CA PRO A 88 15.29 -0.89 -19.75
C PRO A 88 15.04 -1.41 -18.34
N GLU A 89 15.20 -2.71 -18.10
CA GLU A 89 14.89 -3.34 -16.81
C GLU A 89 15.64 -2.69 -15.64
N GLY A 90 16.89 -2.28 -15.86
CA GLY A 90 17.69 -1.55 -14.87
C GLY A 90 17.08 -0.21 -14.47
N VAL A 91 16.49 0.53 -15.43
CA VAL A 91 15.84 1.82 -15.17
C VAL A 91 14.56 1.60 -14.38
N PHE A 92 13.74 0.62 -14.75
CA PHE A 92 12.53 0.29 -14.02
C PHE A 92 12.83 -0.15 -12.58
N ALA A 93 13.83 -1.01 -12.40
CA ALA A 93 14.27 -1.47 -11.08
C ALA A 93 14.81 -0.31 -10.20
N ALA A 94 15.49 0.67 -10.80
CA ALA A 94 15.98 1.87 -10.13
C ALA A 94 14.82 2.81 -9.73
N LEU A 95 13.84 3.02 -10.62
CA LEU A 95 12.63 3.80 -10.32
C LEU A 95 11.86 3.19 -9.14
N SER A 96 11.69 1.86 -9.12
CA SER A 96 11.07 1.17 -7.98
C SER A 96 11.84 1.43 -6.67
N MET A 97 13.16 1.26 -6.68
CA MET A 97 14.00 1.52 -5.50
C MET A 97 13.84 2.95 -5.01
N TYR A 98 13.96 3.91 -5.92
CA TYR A 98 13.84 5.33 -5.65
C TYR A 98 12.47 5.66 -5.02
N LEU A 99 11.37 5.16 -5.58
CA LEU A 99 10.03 5.44 -5.07
C LEU A 99 9.85 4.87 -3.65
N MET A 100 10.29 3.64 -3.41
CA MET A 100 10.18 3.00 -2.10
C MET A 100 11.00 3.72 -1.02
N VAL A 101 12.25 4.06 -1.33
CA VAL A 101 13.10 4.85 -0.42
C VAL A 101 12.50 6.23 -0.17
N SER A 102 12.01 6.91 -1.22
CA SER A 102 11.39 8.24 -1.11
C SER A 102 10.19 8.24 -0.17
N ILE A 103 9.30 7.25 -0.32
CA ILE A 103 8.11 7.09 0.51
C ILE A 103 8.53 6.83 1.97
N GLY A 104 9.47 5.91 2.19
CA GLY A 104 9.98 5.60 3.53
C GLY A 104 10.61 6.82 4.19
N LEU A 105 11.51 7.50 3.50
CA LEU A 105 12.24 8.67 4.01
C LEU A 105 11.29 9.79 4.46
N ARG A 106 10.29 10.12 3.64
CA ARG A 106 9.26 11.11 3.99
C ARG A 106 8.43 10.64 5.20
N GLY A 107 7.92 9.40 5.15
CA GLY A 107 7.11 8.85 6.24
C GLY A 107 7.83 8.79 7.58
N GLY A 108 9.12 8.47 7.56
CA GLY A 108 9.93 8.38 8.76
C GLY A 108 10.14 9.72 9.44
N ALA A 109 10.40 10.76 8.63
CA ALA A 109 10.63 12.09 9.16
C ALA A 109 9.39 12.72 9.78
N GLU A 110 8.24 12.54 9.15
CA GLU A 110 6.95 12.98 9.70
C GLU A 110 6.57 12.17 10.96
N LEU A 111 6.95 10.89 11.03
CA LEU A 111 6.69 10.05 12.21
C LEU A 111 7.43 10.54 13.46
N ARG A 112 8.59 11.20 13.30
CA ARG A 112 9.38 11.73 14.42
C ARG A 112 8.63 12.80 15.22
N ASP A 113 7.91 13.66 14.51
CA ASP A 113 7.23 14.82 15.09
C ASP A 113 5.74 14.52 15.38
N ALA A 114 5.26 13.33 15.02
CA ALA A 114 3.89 12.90 15.23
C ALA A 114 3.60 12.54 16.69
N ASP A 115 2.40 12.89 17.17
CA ASP A 115 1.91 12.46 18.47
C ASP A 115 1.59 10.95 18.44
N LEU A 116 2.27 10.17 19.29
CA LEU A 116 2.08 8.72 19.38
C LEU A 116 0.62 8.33 19.62
N ALA A 117 -0.15 9.14 20.36
CA ALA A 117 -1.56 8.88 20.58
C ALA A 117 -2.39 8.92 19.29
N GLN A 118 -2.01 9.79 18.34
CA GLN A 118 -2.66 9.92 17.04
C GLN A 118 -2.21 8.84 16.06
N VAL A 119 -1.00 8.28 16.21
CA VAL A 119 -0.45 7.26 15.32
C VAL A 119 -0.90 5.85 15.70
N VAL A 120 -0.95 5.52 16.99
CA VAL A 120 -1.18 4.15 17.47
C VAL A 120 -2.55 3.62 17.03
N VAL A 121 -3.61 4.43 17.12
CA VAL A 121 -4.97 3.99 16.73
C VAL A 121 -5.05 3.64 15.23
N PRO A 122 -4.64 4.53 14.29
CA PRO A 122 -4.52 4.17 12.88
C PRO A 122 -3.62 2.97 12.62
N MET A 123 -2.49 2.86 13.35
CA MET A 123 -1.55 1.75 13.20
C MET A 123 -2.18 0.39 13.54
N VAL A 124 -2.89 0.32 14.67
CA VAL A 124 -3.61 -0.90 15.07
C VAL A 124 -4.73 -1.21 14.09
N GLY A 125 -5.46 -0.21 13.61
CA GLY A 125 -6.49 -0.39 12.58
C GLY A 125 -5.92 -0.92 11.26
N ALA A 126 -4.80 -0.36 10.82
CA ALA A 126 -4.06 -0.76 9.64
C ALA A 126 -3.56 -2.21 9.74
N LEU A 127 -2.93 -2.58 10.86
CA LEU A 127 -2.49 -3.96 11.13
C LEU A 127 -3.68 -4.94 11.18
N GLY A 128 -4.77 -4.54 11.83
CA GLY A 128 -6.00 -5.33 11.88
C GLY A 128 -6.57 -5.60 10.48
N LEU A 129 -6.71 -4.56 9.66
CA LEU A 129 -7.17 -4.69 8.27
C LEU A 129 -6.21 -5.53 7.42
N CYS A 130 -4.89 -5.32 7.58
CA CYS A 130 -3.84 -6.05 6.89
C CYS A 130 -3.87 -7.56 7.19
N CYS A 131 -4.26 -7.95 8.41
CA CYS A 131 -4.45 -9.36 8.75
C CYS A 131 -5.82 -9.89 8.30
N LEU A 132 -6.88 -9.10 8.45
CA LEU A 132 -8.25 -9.52 8.15
C LEU A 132 -8.51 -9.72 6.66
N ILE A 133 -8.02 -8.83 5.81
CA ILE A 133 -8.26 -8.90 4.35
C ILE A 133 -7.75 -10.24 3.78
N PRO A 134 -6.49 -10.66 3.97
CA PRO A 134 -6.03 -11.96 3.46
C PRO A 134 -6.83 -13.14 4.02
N LEU A 135 -7.24 -13.12 5.30
CA LEU A 135 -8.06 -14.17 5.89
C LEU A 135 -9.42 -14.30 5.18
N TRP A 136 -10.10 -13.17 4.99
CA TRP A 136 -11.40 -13.13 4.31
C TRP A 136 -11.28 -13.46 2.83
N SER A 137 -10.26 -12.94 2.13
CA SER A 137 -9.99 -13.26 0.74
C SER A 137 -9.71 -14.75 0.55
N TYR A 138 -8.88 -15.36 1.40
CA TYR A 138 -8.60 -16.79 1.35
C TYR A 138 -9.88 -17.62 1.55
N ALA A 139 -10.67 -17.30 2.59
CA ALA A 139 -11.92 -18.00 2.85
C ALA A 139 -12.92 -17.86 1.69
N ALA A 140 -13.05 -16.66 1.12
CA ALA A 140 -13.92 -16.41 -0.03
C ALA A 140 -13.45 -17.16 -1.29
N LEU A 141 -12.15 -17.13 -1.59
CA LEU A 141 -11.57 -17.83 -2.75
C LEU A 141 -11.67 -19.35 -2.63
N ARG A 142 -11.53 -19.88 -1.41
CA ARG A 142 -11.72 -21.31 -1.13
C ARG A 142 -13.19 -21.73 -1.21
N ARG A 143 -14.11 -20.90 -0.69
CA ARG A 143 -15.54 -21.25 -0.61
C ARG A 143 -16.30 -20.99 -1.90
N PHE A 144 -16.00 -19.90 -2.60
CA PHE A 144 -16.74 -19.46 -3.79
C PHE A 144 -15.92 -19.56 -5.08
N GLY A 145 -14.58 -19.49 -4.98
CA GLY A 145 -13.70 -19.54 -6.15
C GLY A 145 -13.25 -20.95 -6.54
N GLY A 146 -13.45 -21.97 -5.69
CA GLY A 146 -13.03 -23.35 -5.96
C GLY A 146 -11.51 -23.52 -6.14
N LEU A 147 -10.71 -22.53 -5.73
CA LEU A 147 -9.26 -22.50 -5.96
C LEU A 147 -8.52 -23.48 -5.05
N SER A 148 -7.37 -23.99 -5.54
CA SER A 148 -6.44 -24.77 -4.71
C SER A 148 -5.96 -23.94 -3.52
N VAL A 149 -5.46 -24.61 -2.48
CA VAL A 149 -4.92 -23.95 -1.29
C VAL A 149 -3.81 -22.97 -1.66
N GLU A 150 -2.90 -23.40 -2.54
CA GLU A 150 -1.76 -22.59 -2.96
C GLU A 150 -2.22 -21.34 -3.72
N ASN A 151 -3.12 -21.52 -4.70
CA ASN A 151 -3.62 -20.41 -5.52
C ASN A 151 -4.47 -19.42 -4.72
N ALA A 152 -5.35 -19.93 -3.85
CA ALA A 152 -6.17 -19.08 -2.99
C ALA A 152 -5.31 -18.28 -2.01
N ALA A 153 -4.28 -18.88 -1.43
CA ALA A 153 -3.40 -18.21 -0.49
C ALA A 153 -2.47 -17.20 -1.19
N ALA A 154 -1.94 -17.53 -2.37
CA ALA A 154 -1.13 -16.61 -3.17
C ALA A 154 -1.94 -15.36 -3.56
N LEU A 155 -3.18 -15.54 -4.02
CA LEU A 155 -4.08 -14.43 -4.32
C LEU A 155 -4.46 -13.65 -3.07
N ALA A 156 -4.78 -14.33 -1.95
CA ALA A 156 -5.06 -13.66 -0.68
C ALA A 156 -3.88 -12.82 -0.17
N ALA A 157 -2.64 -13.28 -0.33
CA ALA A 157 -1.44 -12.52 -0.03
C ALA A 157 -1.36 -11.23 -0.86
N HIS A 158 -1.63 -11.35 -2.18
CA HIS A 158 -1.63 -10.22 -3.10
C HIS A 158 -2.69 -9.17 -2.76
N TYR A 159 -3.92 -9.61 -2.48
CA TYR A 159 -5.02 -8.70 -2.15
C TYR A 159 -4.98 -8.18 -0.71
N GLY A 160 -4.29 -8.87 0.20
CA GLY A 160 -4.09 -8.44 1.58
C GLY A 160 -2.96 -7.43 1.77
N SER A 161 -2.04 -7.33 0.81
CA SER A 161 -0.94 -6.37 0.83
C SER A 161 -1.39 -4.99 0.31
N VAL A 162 -0.53 -3.99 0.52
CA VAL A 162 -0.76 -2.60 0.13
C VAL A 162 0.17 -2.20 -1.01
N SER A 163 -0.35 -1.41 -1.95
CA SER A 163 0.44 -0.95 -3.09
C SER A 163 1.07 0.42 -2.81
N ALA A 164 2.40 0.46 -2.75
CA ALA A 164 3.16 1.71 -2.70
C ALA A 164 2.85 2.66 -3.88
N VAL A 165 2.48 2.09 -5.03
CA VAL A 165 2.10 2.83 -6.24
C VAL A 165 0.75 3.54 -6.05
N THR A 166 -0.23 2.85 -5.47
CA THR A 166 -1.55 3.44 -5.18
C THR A 166 -1.41 4.54 -4.13
N PHE A 167 -0.63 4.29 -3.09
CA PHE A 167 -0.30 5.30 -2.09
C PHE A 167 0.36 6.55 -2.71
N ALA A 168 1.35 6.35 -3.59
CA ALA A 168 2.03 7.41 -4.30
C ALA A 168 1.07 8.24 -5.19
N ALA A 169 0.17 7.57 -5.90
CA ALA A 169 -0.82 8.24 -6.75
C ALA A 169 -1.82 9.07 -5.93
N VAL A 170 -2.33 8.50 -4.83
CA VAL A 170 -3.28 9.19 -3.95
C VAL A 170 -2.63 10.38 -3.25
N THR A 171 -1.43 10.22 -2.68
CA THR A 171 -0.72 11.33 -2.01
C THR A 171 -0.36 12.45 -2.99
N THR A 172 0.10 12.11 -4.21
CA THR A 172 0.34 13.10 -5.27
C THR A 172 -0.94 13.85 -5.66
N MET A 173 -2.08 13.17 -5.67
CA MET A 173 -3.37 13.80 -5.97
C MET A 173 -3.80 14.75 -4.84
N LEU A 174 -3.69 14.31 -3.60
CA LEU A 174 -3.99 15.13 -2.42
C LEU A 174 -3.09 16.37 -2.36
N ASP A 175 -1.79 16.21 -2.62
CA ASP A 175 -0.82 17.31 -2.71
C ASP A 175 -1.24 18.35 -3.76
N ARG A 176 -1.69 17.91 -4.95
CA ARG A 176 -2.18 18.82 -6.01
C ARG A 176 -3.45 19.58 -5.65
N GLN A 177 -4.33 18.95 -4.87
CA GLN A 177 -5.56 19.57 -4.40
C GLN A 177 -5.37 20.37 -3.10
N ALA A 178 -4.13 20.44 -2.60
CA ALA A 178 -3.80 21.03 -1.31
C ALA A 178 -4.64 20.45 -0.15
N ILE A 179 -5.03 19.17 -0.25
CA ILE A 179 -5.77 18.46 0.79
C ILE A 179 -4.74 17.88 1.76
N PRO A 180 -4.71 18.31 3.03
CA PRO A 180 -3.79 17.76 4.00
C PRO A 180 -4.15 16.31 4.33
N TYR A 181 -3.13 15.50 4.55
CA TYR A 181 -3.21 14.14 5.07
C TYR A 181 -2.14 13.94 6.13
N GLU A 182 -2.28 12.88 6.92
CA GLU A 182 -1.38 12.57 8.00
C GLU A 182 0.02 12.22 7.45
N GLY A 183 1.06 12.96 7.86
CA GLY A 183 2.42 12.76 7.37
C GLY A 183 2.99 11.36 7.66
N TYR A 184 2.53 10.73 8.74
CA TYR A 184 2.87 9.34 9.09
C TYR A 184 2.16 8.27 8.25
N ALA A 185 1.32 8.63 7.26
CA ALA A 185 0.59 7.66 6.45
C ALA A 185 1.53 6.70 5.68
N ALA A 186 2.73 7.15 5.30
CA ALA A 186 3.75 6.29 4.71
C ALA A 186 4.34 5.27 5.72
N ALA A 187 4.32 5.57 7.03
CA ALA A 187 4.67 4.60 8.05
C ALA A 187 3.60 3.50 8.17
N LEU A 188 2.32 3.85 8.04
CA LEU A 188 1.22 2.88 7.99
C LEU A 188 1.35 1.94 6.79
N LEU A 189 1.73 2.47 5.62
CA LEU A 189 2.02 1.66 4.43
C LEU A 189 3.12 0.63 4.74
N ALA A 190 4.23 1.07 5.33
CA ALA A 190 5.37 0.20 5.63
C ALA A 190 5.02 -0.92 6.62
N THR A 191 4.22 -0.63 7.63
CA THR A 191 3.81 -1.64 8.62
C THR A 191 2.80 -2.63 8.07
N MET A 192 2.03 -2.28 7.03
CA MET A 192 1.07 -3.16 6.38
C MET A 192 1.69 -4.12 5.34
N GLU A 193 2.98 -4.00 5.02
CA GLU A 193 3.59 -4.85 3.97
C GLU A 193 3.93 -6.26 4.50
N VAL A 194 4.48 -6.34 5.71
CA VAL A 194 4.93 -7.60 6.33
C VAL A 194 3.78 -8.50 6.82
N PRO A 195 2.76 -7.99 7.56
CA PRO A 195 1.75 -8.84 8.19
C PRO A 195 0.91 -9.62 7.17
N ALA A 196 0.56 -9.01 6.03
CA ALA A 196 -0.20 -9.68 4.97
C ALA A 196 0.52 -10.92 4.44
N ILE A 197 1.84 -10.80 4.20
CA ILE A 197 2.67 -11.90 3.72
C ILE A 197 2.76 -13.01 4.78
N VAL A 198 2.96 -12.63 6.04
CA VAL A 198 3.03 -13.56 7.17
C VAL A 198 1.72 -14.35 7.31
N VAL A 199 0.57 -13.67 7.26
CA VAL A 199 -0.75 -14.29 7.36
C VAL A 199 -0.98 -15.27 6.20
N ALA A 200 -0.61 -14.89 4.98
CA ALA A 200 -0.77 -15.77 3.83
C ALA A 200 0.08 -17.05 3.93
N ILE A 201 1.35 -16.93 4.35
CA ILE A 201 2.23 -18.09 4.57
C ILE A 201 1.66 -18.97 5.68
N ALA A 202 1.16 -18.38 6.76
CA ALA A 202 0.53 -19.12 7.85
C ALA A 202 -0.68 -19.93 7.34
N LEU A 203 -1.55 -19.32 6.52
CA LEU A 203 -2.72 -20.00 5.95
C LEU A 203 -2.34 -21.22 5.09
N VAL A 204 -1.30 -21.11 4.25
CA VAL A 204 -0.80 -22.26 3.46
C VAL A 204 -0.34 -23.38 4.38
N ARG A 205 0.47 -23.07 5.39
CA ARG A 205 1.01 -24.07 6.33
C ARG A 205 -0.09 -24.77 7.12
N LEU A 206 -1.11 -24.03 7.54
CA LEU A 206 -2.27 -24.59 8.25
C LEU A 206 -3.08 -25.53 7.36
N ALA A 207 -3.32 -25.12 6.11
CA ALA A 207 -4.07 -25.93 5.16
C ALA A 207 -3.30 -27.20 4.74
N GLN A 208 -1.98 -27.13 4.60
CA GLN A 208 -1.13 -28.30 4.37
C GLN A 208 -1.13 -29.24 5.60
N ALA A 209 -0.99 -28.71 6.81
CA ALA A 209 -1.05 -29.51 8.04
C ALA A 209 -2.40 -30.22 8.23
N ALA A 210 -3.51 -29.56 7.87
CA ALA A 210 -4.84 -30.17 7.87
C ALA A 210 -5.02 -31.26 6.80
N ALA A 211 -4.32 -31.16 5.66
CA ALA A 211 -4.31 -32.20 4.62
C ALA A 211 -3.43 -33.41 4.99
N THR A 212 -2.39 -33.21 5.80
CA THR A 212 -1.47 -34.27 6.27
C THR A 212 -2.00 -35.06 7.48
N HIS A 213 -3.28 -34.91 7.85
CA HIS A 213 -3.91 -35.63 8.96
C HIS A 213 -4.05 -37.17 8.78
N SER A 214 -3.36 -37.77 7.81
CA SER A 214 -3.17 -39.22 7.67
C SER A 214 -1.85 -39.74 8.26
N VAL A 215 -1.00 -38.92 8.89
CA VAL A 215 0.23 -39.40 9.55
C VAL A 215 0.39 -38.79 10.95
N MET A 216 0.18 -39.62 11.98
CA MET A 216 0.57 -39.29 13.36
C MET A 216 2.09 -39.21 13.49
N VAL A 217 2.64 -38.06 13.91
CA VAL A 217 3.89 -38.00 14.70
C VAL A 217 3.82 -36.83 15.68
N GLY A 218 4.01 -37.16 16.96
CA GLY A 218 4.03 -36.21 18.08
C GLY A 218 5.37 -35.50 18.29
N GLN A 219 5.28 -34.56 19.24
CA GLN A 219 6.31 -33.86 20.02
C GLN A 219 7.17 -32.76 19.39
N SER A 220 7.15 -31.64 20.14
CA SER A 220 8.17 -30.60 20.32
C SER A 220 8.16 -29.39 19.38
N GLY A 221 7.76 -28.23 19.95
CA GLY A 221 8.27 -26.91 19.53
C GLY A 221 7.35 -25.99 18.73
N ALA A 222 6.03 -26.18 18.70
CA ALA A 222 5.12 -25.22 18.07
C ALA A 222 4.94 -23.98 18.96
N LEU A 223 5.58 -22.87 18.61
CA LEU A 223 5.27 -21.56 19.17
C LEU A 223 3.96 -21.07 18.55
N THR A 224 2.96 -20.80 19.38
CA THR A 224 1.68 -20.20 18.98
C THR A 224 1.76 -18.69 19.10
N VAL A 225 1.80 -17.98 17.96
CA VAL A 225 1.66 -16.52 17.96
C VAL A 225 0.22 -16.19 17.61
N GLY A 226 -0.52 -15.62 18.56
CA GLY A 226 -1.92 -15.19 18.34
C GLY A 226 -2.92 -16.32 18.03
N GLY A 227 -2.66 -17.56 18.47
CA GLY A 227 -3.51 -18.72 18.19
C GLY A 227 -3.20 -19.45 16.88
N PHE A 228 -2.20 -19.01 16.11
CA PHE A 228 -1.76 -19.67 14.89
C PHE A 228 -0.53 -20.55 15.19
N PRO A 229 -0.57 -21.87 14.92
CA PRO A 229 0.60 -22.72 15.11
C PRO A 229 1.67 -22.39 14.07
N PHE A 230 2.75 -21.76 14.53
CA PHE A 230 3.93 -21.52 13.72
C PHE A 230 4.96 -22.62 13.99
N ARG A 231 5.23 -23.44 12.98
CA ARG A 231 6.32 -24.43 13.02
C ARG A 231 7.51 -23.85 12.27
N PRO A 232 8.53 -23.30 12.96
CA PRO A 232 9.78 -22.96 12.29
C PRO A 232 10.43 -24.26 11.82
N ASN A 233 10.73 -24.37 10.53
CA ASN A 233 11.52 -25.48 10.02
C ASN A 233 12.98 -25.17 10.37
N ALA A 234 13.65 -26.05 11.13
CA ALA A 234 14.99 -25.77 11.69
C ALA A 234 16.11 -25.73 10.63
N ASP A 235 15.86 -26.19 9.40
CA ASP A 235 16.86 -26.35 8.34
C ASP A 235 16.79 -25.31 7.21
N GLN A 236 15.91 -24.30 7.30
CA GLN A 236 15.84 -23.22 6.31
C GLN A 236 15.88 -21.85 7.02
N PRO A 237 16.49 -20.81 6.42
CA PRO A 237 16.29 -19.45 6.91
C PRO A 237 14.79 -19.24 7.05
N SER A 238 14.35 -18.79 8.22
CA SER A 238 12.92 -18.61 8.47
C SER A 238 12.34 -17.78 7.32
N VAL A 239 11.25 -18.23 6.72
CA VAL A 239 10.59 -17.50 5.60
C VAL A 239 10.34 -16.04 5.99
N LEU A 240 10.20 -15.76 7.29
CA LEU A 240 10.18 -14.41 7.85
C LEU A 240 11.45 -13.60 7.55
N ALA A 241 12.64 -14.17 7.73
CA ALA A 241 13.91 -13.53 7.39
C ALA A 241 14.04 -13.26 5.89
N GLU A 242 13.54 -14.15 5.03
CA GLU A 242 13.53 -13.94 3.58
C GLU A 242 12.58 -12.80 3.18
N VAL A 243 11.38 -12.76 3.76
CA VAL A 243 10.40 -11.68 3.56
C VAL A 243 10.96 -10.34 4.05
N LEU A 244 11.54 -10.30 5.24
CA LEU A 244 12.18 -9.10 5.80
C LEU A 244 13.41 -8.65 5.00
N SER A 245 14.11 -9.58 4.36
CA SER A 245 15.24 -9.29 3.48
C SER A 245 14.82 -8.92 2.06
N SER A 246 13.51 -8.86 1.77
CA SER A 246 13.04 -8.45 0.46
C SER A 246 13.45 -7.01 0.17
N LYS A 247 13.86 -6.76 -1.07
CA LYS A 247 14.31 -5.44 -1.53
C LYS A 247 13.29 -4.33 -1.21
N SER A 248 11.99 -4.60 -1.36
CA SER A 248 10.93 -3.64 -1.06
C SER A 248 10.93 -3.24 0.42
N ILE A 249 10.85 -4.25 1.29
CA ILE A 249 10.79 -4.06 2.75
C ILE A 249 12.07 -3.40 3.26
N VAL A 250 13.24 -3.84 2.81
CA VAL A 250 14.53 -3.26 3.23
C VAL A 250 14.62 -1.78 2.84
N LEU A 251 14.22 -1.42 1.62
CA LEU A 251 14.28 -0.04 1.15
C LEU A 251 13.24 0.86 1.83
N LEU A 252 12.02 0.34 2.02
CA LEU A 252 10.95 1.10 2.65
C LEU A 252 11.19 1.28 4.15
N ALA A 253 11.50 0.20 4.88
CA ALA A 253 11.81 0.25 6.31
C ALA A 253 13.13 0.98 6.57
N GLY A 254 14.15 0.78 5.73
CA GLY A 254 15.41 1.52 5.81
C GLY A 254 15.21 3.01 5.56
N GLY A 255 14.44 3.39 4.54
CA GLY A 255 14.03 4.78 4.31
C GLY A 255 13.30 5.37 5.50
N LEU A 256 12.34 4.63 6.07
CA LEU A 256 11.58 5.03 7.26
C LEU A 256 12.49 5.28 8.46
N ALA A 257 13.43 4.37 8.73
CA ALA A 257 14.39 4.51 9.82
C ALA A 257 15.29 5.74 9.62
N ILE A 258 15.85 5.92 8.42
CA ILE A 258 16.68 7.09 8.08
C ILE A 258 15.86 8.38 8.25
N GLY A 259 14.62 8.39 7.76
CA GLY A 259 13.71 9.52 7.89
C GLY A 259 13.46 9.90 9.34
N ALA A 260 13.17 8.92 10.20
CA ALA A 260 12.93 9.15 11.62
C ALA A 260 14.17 9.68 12.36
N LEU A 261 15.35 9.16 12.01
CA LEU A 261 16.62 9.59 12.58
C LEU A 261 17.00 11.02 12.17
N VAL A 262 16.74 11.38 10.91
CA VAL A 262 17.11 12.69 10.33
C VAL A 262 16.07 13.78 10.65
N GLY A 263 14.79 13.42 10.69
CA GLY A 263 13.67 14.34 10.88
C GLY A 263 13.43 15.29 9.69
N PRO A 264 12.37 16.12 9.73
CA PRO A 264 12.00 16.99 8.60
C PRO A 264 13.08 18.03 8.27
N ALA A 265 13.74 18.56 9.31
CA ALA A 265 14.81 19.54 9.15
C ALA A 265 15.99 19.01 8.33
N GLY A 266 16.44 17.78 8.58
CA GLY A 266 17.57 17.20 7.85
C GLY A 266 17.21 16.74 6.42
N LEU A 267 15.93 16.51 6.15
CA LEU A 267 15.41 16.15 4.83
C LEU A 267 15.42 17.30 3.82
N THR A 268 15.45 18.55 4.29
CA THR A 268 15.47 19.75 3.44
C THR A 268 16.56 19.70 2.35
N LYS A 269 17.74 19.15 2.67
CA LYS A 269 18.87 19.04 1.73
C LYS A 269 18.63 18.06 0.58
N VAL A 270 17.81 17.04 0.81
CA VAL A 270 17.56 15.96 -0.18
C VAL A 270 16.13 16.02 -0.74
N LYS A 271 15.31 16.96 -0.26
CA LYS A 271 13.93 17.20 -0.69
C LYS A 271 13.79 17.38 -2.20
N PRO A 272 14.65 18.14 -2.91
CA PRO A 272 14.53 18.28 -4.37
C PRO A 272 14.58 16.94 -5.09
N PHE A 273 15.36 15.99 -4.57
CA PHE A 273 15.50 14.68 -5.16
C PHE A 273 14.40 13.71 -4.72
N PHE A 274 14.10 13.57 -3.43
CA PHE A 274 13.17 12.53 -2.93
C PHE A 274 11.70 12.98 -2.82
N ALA A 275 11.42 14.27 -2.84
CA ALA A 275 10.05 14.78 -2.75
C ALA A 275 9.63 15.49 -4.04
N ASP A 276 10.43 16.45 -4.53
CA ASP A 276 9.99 17.30 -5.65
C ASP A 276 10.02 16.54 -6.98
N LEU A 277 10.99 15.63 -7.17
CA LEU A 277 11.07 14.75 -8.35
C LEU A 277 10.15 13.52 -8.28
N PHE A 278 9.54 13.24 -7.12
CA PHE A 278 8.76 12.03 -6.88
C PHE A 278 7.60 11.85 -7.88
N PRO A 279 6.77 12.87 -8.17
CA PRO A 279 5.67 12.73 -9.14
C PRO A 279 6.17 12.42 -10.55
N GLY A 280 7.33 12.94 -10.95
CA GLY A 280 7.93 12.67 -12.26
C GLY A 280 8.43 11.23 -12.38
N ALA A 281 9.12 10.73 -11.35
CA ALA A 281 9.54 9.33 -11.29
C ALA A 281 8.33 8.37 -11.27
N LEU A 282 7.26 8.73 -10.56
CA LEU A 282 6.00 7.97 -10.55
C LEU A 282 5.38 7.89 -11.95
N CYS A 283 5.42 8.97 -12.74
CA CYS A 283 4.92 8.98 -14.12
C CYS A 283 5.69 7.98 -15.00
N LEU A 284 7.03 7.97 -14.94
CA LEU A 284 7.86 7.02 -15.69
C LEU A 284 7.63 5.58 -15.24
N PHE A 285 7.46 5.37 -13.93
CA PHE A 285 7.17 4.06 -13.38
C PHE A 285 5.80 3.54 -13.84
N LEU A 286 4.77 4.38 -13.83
CA LEU A 286 3.43 4.03 -14.30
C LEU A 286 3.36 3.84 -15.81
N LEU A 287 4.16 4.56 -16.60
CA LEU A 287 4.30 4.34 -18.04
C LEU A 287 4.69 2.89 -18.34
N GLU A 288 5.73 2.39 -17.66
CA GLU A 288 6.19 1.00 -17.84
C GLU A 288 5.17 -0.01 -17.30
N LEU A 289 4.51 0.28 -16.18
CA LEU A 289 3.43 -0.56 -15.66
C LEU A 289 2.24 -0.67 -16.63
N GLY A 290 1.84 0.44 -17.26
CA GLY A 290 0.77 0.46 -18.26
C GLY A 290 1.11 -0.39 -19.48
N ARG A 291 2.36 -0.29 -19.95
CA ARG A 291 2.88 -1.11 -21.04
C ARG A 291 2.87 -2.61 -20.69
N GLN A 292 3.36 -2.97 -19.50
CA GLN A 292 3.37 -4.37 -19.04
C GLN A 292 1.94 -4.92 -18.92
N ALA A 293 1.02 -4.15 -18.33
CA ALA A 293 -0.38 -4.54 -18.18
C ALA A 293 -1.04 -4.84 -19.54
N ALA A 294 -0.89 -3.94 -20.50
CA ALA A 294 -1.45 -4.12 -21.84
C ALA A 294 -0.78 -5.26 -22.62
N SER A 295 0.53 -5.48 -22.45
CA SER A 295 1.25 -6.58 -23.13
C SER A 295 0.77 -7.97 -22.68
N ARG A 296 0.31 -8.09 -21.44
CA ARG A 296 -0.20 -9.35 -20.88
C ARG A 296 -1.69 -9.57 -21.16
N TRP A 297 -2.40 -8.56 -21.64
CA TRP A 297 -3.84 -8.62 -21.91
C TRP A 297 -4.22 -9.78 -22.85
N GLY A 298 -3.43 -10.03 -23.89
CA GLY A 298 -3.68 -11.12 -24.85
C GLY A 298 -3.58 -12.55 -24.27
N HIS A 299 -3.04 -12.72 -23.06
CA HIS A 299 -2.97 -14.03 -22.41
C HIS A 299 -4.25 -14.37 -21.61
N PHE A 300 -5.08 -13.36 -21.29
CA PHE A 300 -6.34 -13.59 -20.57
C PHE A 300 -7.38 -14.34 -21.41
N ASP A 301 -7.31 -14.30 -22.74
CA ASP A 301 -8.20 -15.07 -23.62
C ASP A 301 -7.92 -16.59 -23.61
N ARG A 302 -6.77 -17.03 -23.06
CA ARG A 302 -6.37 -18.45 -23.02
C ARG A 302 -6.47 -19.09 -21.63
N SER A 303 -6.47 -18.28 -20.57
CA SER A 303 -6.82 -18.71 -19.22
C SER A 303 -8.33 -18.60 -19.09
N GLY A 304 -9.05 -19.70 -18.88
CA GLY A 304 -10.51 -19.72 -18.75
C GLY A 304 -11.03 -18.81 -17.63
N PRO A 305 -12.33 -18.89 -17.27
CA PRO A 305 -12.92 -18.01 -16.25
C PRO A 305 -12.28 -18.12 -14.84
N PHE A 306 -11.33 -19.05 -14.64
CA PHE A 306 -10.60 -19.33 -13.40
C PHE A 306 -9.11 -19.57 -13.67
#